data_AF-A0A914NML6-F1
#
_entry.id   AF-A0A914NML6-F1
#
_cell.length_a   1.000
_cell.length_b   1.000
_cell.length_c   1.000
_cell.angle_alpha   90.00
_cell.angle_beta   90.00
_cell.angle_gamma   90.00
#
_symmetry.space_group_name_H-M   'P 1'
#
loop_
_entity.id
_entity.type
_entity.pdbx_description
1 polymer ?
#
loop_
_entity_poly.entity_id
_entity_poly.type
_entity_poly.pdbx_seq_one_letter_code
_entity_poly.pdbx_strand_id
1 'polypeptide(L)'
;MEILNHSRTNFIAKIEGRIPLIKINFMEAEFDLLLVSLPKNSFNKLIAFNEPKIEKVDEAIATYILERIGGIEAKNNGQLWPLSGYRANLRLYESTVNSRKTFTMLLQTIKFWTKNHYIYGSKFGFLNGSAIAILTCKIILDFPANSVPFLLKKFFDIYSKWEWPKPVEIVELANKKYNEIRLVLDWFGTKEVYHRHLNQFHVDLYPWLLEHSKLQWVVLNPGFPTQNTTFNVNKSTAEILKLEFLEGKLII
;
A
#
# COMPACT_ATOMS: atom_id res chain seq x y z
N MET A 1 29.74 -6.07 -9.58
CA MET A 1 30.37 -6.39 -8.29
C MET A 1 31.07 -5.18 -7.65
N GLU A 2 31.32 -4.07 -8.36
CA GLU A 2 32.07 -2.91 -7.81
C GLU A 2 31.32 -2.06 -6.77
N ILE A 3 29.98 -2.00 -6.80
CA ILE A 3 29.19 -1.20 -5.83
C ILE A 3 29.37 -1.71 -4.39
N LEU A 4 29.63 -3.01 -4.21
CA LEU A 4 29.82 -3.64 -2.90
C LEU A 4 31.08 -3.13 -2.18
N ASN A 5 32.08 -2.63 -2.94
CA ASN A 5 33.37 -2.16 -2.42
C ASN A 5 33.60 -0.66 -2.67
N HIS A 6 32.54 0.11 -2.97
CA HIS A 6 32.67 1.55 -3.18
C HIS A 6 33.06 2.24 -1.87
N SER A 7 34.05 3.13 -1.90
CA SER A 7 34.62 3.82 -0.72
C SER A 7 33.63 4.69 0.07
N ARG A 8 32.40 4.84 -0.43
CA ARG A 8 31.31 5.62 0.17
C ARG A 8 30.14 4.76 0.64
N THR A 9 30.27 3.43 0.52
CA THR A 9 29.29 2.46 1.01
C THR A 9 29.73 2.04 2.41
N ASN A 10 28.98 2.48 3.42
CA ASN A 10 29.27 2.16 4.82
C ASN A 10 28.61 0.84 5.25
N PHE A 11 27.52 0.46 4.58
CA PHE A 11 26.76 -0.75 4.89
C PHE A 11 26.06 -1.27 3.65
N ILE A 12 26.05 -2.59 3.48
CA ILE A 12 25.26 -3.27 2.46
C ILE A 12 24.83 -4.63 2.98
N ALA A 13 23.53 -4.91 2.95
CA ALA A 13 22.99 -6.20 3.36
C ALA A 13 21.78 -6.58 2.52
N LYS A 14 21.69 -7.87 2.18
CA LYS A 14 20.47 -8.46 1.65
C LYS A 14 19.52 -8.74 2.81
N ILE A 15 18.31 -8.22 2.73
CA ILE A 15 17.24 -8.45 3.70
C ILE A 15 16.25 -9.42 3.07
N GLU A 16 16.15 -10.61 3.65
CA GLU A 16 15.12 -11.58 3.30
C GLU A 16 13.78 -11.15 3.91
N GLY A 17 12.70 -11.40 3.18
CA GLY A 17 11.34 -11.06 3.60
C GLY A 17 10.34 -11.40 2.51
N ARG A 18 9.07 -10.99 2.70
CA ARG A 18 8.02 -11.18 1.68
C ARG A 18 8.42 -10.55 0.33
N ILE A 19 9.11 -9.42 0.38
CA ILE A 19 9.75 -8.78 -0.76
C ILE A 19 11.23 -8.64 -0.43
N PRO A 20 12.12 -9.45 -1.01
CA PRO A 20 13.55 -9.33 -0.78
C PRO A 20 14.05 -7.95 -1.22
N LEU A 21 14.91 -7.34 -0.41
CA LEU A 21 15.51 -6.04 -0.71
C LEU A 21 17.00 -6.01 -0.35
N ILE A 22 17.72 -5.05 -0.91
CA ILE A 22 19.10 -4.75 -0.53
C ILE A 22 19.08 -3.42 0.20
N LYS A 23 19.44 -3.43 1.48
CA LYS A 23 19.62 -2.21 2.26
C LYS A 23 21.05 -1.73 2.10
N ILE A 24 21.22 -0.46 1.74
CA ILE A 24 22.53 0.17 1.54
C ILE A 24 22.59 1.47 2.35
N ASN A 25 23.68 1.70 3.06
CA ASN A 25 24.06 3.03 3.54
C ASN A 25 25.14 3.57 2.59
N PHE A 26 24.78 4.56 1.78
CA PHE A 26 25.67 5.17 0.80
C PHE A 26 25.68 6.68 1.02
N MET A 27 26.87 7.26 1.22
CA MET A 27 27.01 8.69 1.54
C MET A 27 26.12 9.13 2.73
N GLU A 28 26.10 8.34 3.80
CA GLU A 28 25.30 8.57 5.03
C GLU A 28 23.78 8.51 4.86
N ALA A 29 23.28 8.30 3.63
CA ALA A 29 21.86 8.09 3.37
C ALA A 29 21.52 6.60 3.33
N GLU A 30 20.39 6.23 3.93
CA GLU A 30 19.84 4.88 3.86
C GLU A 30 18.98 4.70 2.61
N PHE A 31 19.23 3.62 1.88
CA PHE A 31 18.47 3.22 0.70
C PHE A 31 17.98 1.79 0.86
N ASP A 32 16.69 1.59 0.56
CA ASP A 32 16.11 0.26 0.39
C ASP A 32 15.93 0.01 -1.11
N LEU A 33 16.76 -0.87 -1.68
CA LEU A 33 16.74 -1.19 -3.10
C LEU A 33 15.90 -2.44 -3.35
N LEU A 34 14.86 -2.25 -4.16
CA LEU A 34 14.01 -3.31 -4.67
C LEU A 34 14.43 -3.67 -6.09
N LEU A 35 14.49 -4.96 -6.40
CA LEU A 35 14.90 -5.47 -7.70
C LEU A 35 13.75 -6.21 -8.37
N VAL A 36 13.54 -5.90 -9.65
CA VAL A 36 12.58 -6.60 -10.50
C VAL A 36 13.25 -6.98 -11.83
N SER A 37 13.04 -8.21 -12.26
CA SER A 37 13.49 -8.68 -13.58
C SER A 37 12.30 -8.65 -14.53
N LEU A 38 12.44 -7.93 -15.65
CA LEU A 38 11.40 -7.82 -16.68
C LEU A 38 11.93 -8.32 -18.03
N PRO A 39 11.08 -8.89 -18.90
CA PRO A 39 11.43 -9.20 -20.27
C PRO A 39 11.84 -7.92 -20.99
N LYS A 40 12.77 -8.05 -21.94
CA LYS A 40 13.32 -6.94 -22.71
C LYS A 40 12.22 -6.08 -23.36
N ASN A 41 11.16 -6.70 -23.86
CA ASN A 41 10.03 -6.01 -24.47
C ASN A 41 9.26 -5.14 -23.46
N SER A 42 8.91 -5.70 -22.29
CA SER A 42 8.26 -4.95 -21.20
C SER A 42 9.16 -3.84 -20.65
N PHE A 43 10.46 -4.11 -20.49
CA PHE A 43 11.43 -3.11 -20.02
C PHE A 43 11.51 -1.92 -21.00
N ASN A 44 11.69 -2.18 -22.29
CA ASN A 44 11.76 -1.13 -23.32
C ASN A 44 10.49 -0.26 -23.33
N LYS A 45 9.30 -0.87 -23.15
CA LYS A 45 8.05 -0.11 -23.01
C LYS A 45 8.03 0.81 -21.77
N LEU A 46 8.63 0.40 -20.66
CA LEU A 46 8.68 1.21 -19.43
C LEU A 46 9.65 2.38 -19.54
N ILE A 47 10.84 2.15 -20.11
CA ILE A 47 11.90 3.17 -20.18
C ILE A 47 11.77 4.13 -21.37
N ALA A 48 10.93 3.82 -22.36
CA ALA A 48 10.72 4.66 -23.54
C ALA A 48 10.04 6.02 -23.23
N PHE A 49 9.64 6.27 -21.98
CA PHE A 49 8.97 7.49 -21.57
C PHE A 49 9.80 8.22 -20.51
N ASN A 50 10.09 9.51 -20.75
CA ASN A 50 10.76 10.38 -19.77
C ASN A 50 10.02 10.44 -18.43
N GLU A 51 8.69 10.25 -18.44
CA GLU A 51 7.86 9.98 -17.27
C GLU A 51 6.88 8.83 -17.60
N PRO A 52 6.96 7.67 -16.94
CA PRO A 52 6.07 6.56 -17.21
C PRO A 52 4.66 6.86 -16.68
N LYS A 53 3.67 6.93 -17.58
CA LYS A 53 2.25 6.98 -17.21
C LYS A 53 1.81 5.64 -16.61
N ILE A 54 0.97 5.66 -15.58
CA ILE A 54 0.53 4.42 -14.90
C ILE A 54 -0.04 3.38 -15.85
N GLU A 55 -0.79 3.78 -16.89
CA GLU A 55 -1.44 2.82 -17.79
C GLU A 55 -0.41 1.96 -18.53
N LYS A 56 0.75 2.54 -18.86
CA LYS A 56 1.83 1.83 -19.54
C LYS A 56 2.59 0.92 -18.60
N VAL A 57 2.74 1.33 -17.34
CA VAL A 57 3.31 0.49 -16.29
C VAL A 57 2.42 -0.73 -16.06
N ASP A 58 1.11 -0.54 -16.01
CA ASP A 58 0.16 -1.64 -15.90
C ASP A 58 0.19 -2.57 -17.10
N GLU A 59 0.25 -2.03 -18.33
CA GLU A 59 0.34 -2.82 -19.55
C GLU A 59 1.60 -3.70 -19.54
N ALA A 60 2.77 -3.12 -19.26
CA ALA A 60 4.03 -3.85 -19.24
C ALA A 60 4.02 -5.02 -18.22
N ILE A 61 3.35 -4.82 -17.09
CA ILE A 61 3.21 -5.84 -16.04
C ILE A 61 2.17 -6.89 -16.40
N ALA A 62 1.04 -6.49 -16.98
CA ALA A 62 0.03 -7.43 -17.45
C ALA A 62 0.61 -8.33 -18.56
N THR A 63 1.33 -7.75 -19.53
CA THR A 63 2.08 -8.50 -20.54
C THR A 63 3.09 -9.43 -19.90
N TYR A 64 3.86 -8.96 -18.91
CA TYR A 64 4.80 -9.82 -18.20
C TYR A 64 4.12 -11.03 -17.54
N ILE A 65 3.00 -10.81 -16.85
CA ILE A 65 2.26 -11.89 -16.20
C ILE A 65 1.77 -12.89 -17.23
N LEU A 66 1.22 -12.43 -18.36
CA LEU A 66 0.72 -13.31 -19.43
C LEU A 66 1.84 -14.07 -20.16
N GLU A 67 2.98 -13.43 -20.44
CA GLU A 67 4.07 -14.03 -21.22
C GLU A 67 4.92 -15.04 -20.43
N ARG A 68 5.14 -14.80 -19.12
CA ARG A 68 6.06 -15.62 -18.30
C ARG A 68 5.37 -16.67 -17.45
N ILE A 69 4.07 -16.53 -17.23
CA ILE A 69 3.29 -17.40 -16.35
C ILE A 69 2.12 -17.85 -17.22
N GLY A 70 2.21 -19.03 -17.83
CA GLY A 70 1.33 -19.51 -18.91
C GLY A 70 -0.15 -19.69 -18.54
N GLY A 71 -0.82 -18.63 -18.12
CA GLY A 71 -2.13 -18.66 -17.49
C GLY A 71 -2.07 -19.41 -16.15
N ILE A 72 -2.72 -18.87 -15.12
CA ILE A 72 -3.26 -19.65 -13.99
C ILE A 72 -2.25 -20.17 -12.93
N GLU A 73 -0.97 -20.45 -13.20
CA GLU A 73 0.03 -20.78 -12.15
C GLU A 73 0.79 -19.55 -11.62
N ALA A 74 0.07 -18.49 -11.25
CA ALA A 74 0.59 -17.19 -10.81
C ALA A 74 1.23 -17.17 -9.40
N LYS A 75 1.99 -18.21 -9.05
CA LYS A 75 2.64 -18.38 -7.74
C LYS A 75 4.17 -18.21 -7.75
N ASN A 76 4.76 -17.55 -8.76
CA ASN A 76 6.08 -16.94 -8.58
C ASN A 76 5.97 -15.63 -7.77
N ASN A 77 5.53 -15.80 -6.53
CA ASN A 77 5.05 -14.88 -5.50
C ASN A 77 6.06 -13.82 -5.00
N GLY A 78 7.07 -13.44 -5.78
CA GLY A 78 8.15 -12.55 -5.31
C GLY A 78 8.56 -11.48 -6.31
N GLN A 79 8.46 -11.74 -7.62
CA GLN A 79 9.10 -10.90 -8.63
C GLN A 79 8.34 -9.62 -8.95
N LEU A 80 7.02 -9.61 -8.77
CA LEU A 80 6.18 -8.44 -9.12
C LEU A 80 5.80 -7.56 -7.94
N TRP A 81 5.88 -8.09 -6.71
CA TRP A 81 5.63 -7.29 -5.51
C TRP A 81 6.52 -6.05 -5.38
N PRO A 82 7.81 -6.07 -5.79
CA PRO A 82 8.64 -4.87 -5.87
C PRO A 82 7.97 -3.68 -6.59
N LEU A 83 7.16 -3.95 -7.62
CA LEU A 83 6.48 -2.92 -8.41
C LEU A 83 5.16 -2.44 -7.78
N SER A 84 4.58 -3.17 -6.82
CA SER A 84 3.27 -2.83 -6.23
C SER A 84 3.28 -1.45 -5.56
N GLY A 85 4.30 -1.17 -4.73
CA GLY A 85 4.46 0.11 -4.05
C GLY A 85 4.68 1.28 -5.01
N TYR A 86 5.53 1.07 -6.03
CA TYR A 86 5.77 2.07 -7.08
C TYR A 86 4.47 2.46 -7.79
N ARG A 87 3.67 1.48 -8.20
CA ARG A 87 2.42 1.69 -8.94
C ARG A 87 1.34 2.36 -8.10
N ALA A 88 1.18 1.91 -6.86
CA ALA A 88 0.22 2.52 -5.94
C ALA A 88 0.56 4.01 -5.74
N ASN A 89 1.84 4.33 -5.49
CA ASN A 89 2.28 5.72 -5.34
C ASN A 89 2.13 6.54 -6.61
N LEU A 90 2.46 5.97 -7.78
CA LEU A 90 2.31 6.65 -9.06
C LEU A 90 0.84 7.02 -9.35
N ARG A 91 -0.12 6.15 -9.01
CA ARG A 91 -1.55 6.47 -9.11
C ARG A 91 -1.98 7.62 -8.21
N LEU A 92 -1.54 7.60 -6.95
CA LEU A 92 -1.84 8.69 -6.02
C LEU A 92 -1.20 10.00 -6.49
N TYR A 93 -0.01 9.93 -7.07
CA TYR A 93 0.70 11.08 -7.63
C TYR A 93 -0.02 11.67 -8.84
N GLU A 94 -0.43 10.84 -9.80
CA GLU A 94 -1.18 11.28 -10.98
C GLU A 94 -2.56 11.85 -10.60
N SER A 95 -3.27 11.22 -9.66
CA SER A 95 -4.60 11.66 -9.24
C SER A 95 -4.61 12.99 -8.48
N THR A 96 -3.50 13.32 -7.81
CA THR A 96 -3.37 14.56 -7.02
C THR A 96 -2.61 15.66 -7.75
N VAL A 97 -2.44 15.57 -9.08
CA VAL A 97 -1.69 16.54 -9.89
C VAL A 97 -2.17 17.99 -9.71
N ASN A 98 -3.47 18.21 -9.59
CA ASN A 98 -4.08 19.54 -9.42
C ASN A 98 -4.06 20.02 -7.97
N SER A 99 -3.70 19.15 -7.01
CA SER A 99 -3.77 19.41 -5.58
C SER A 99 -2.50 18.98 -4.83
N ARG A 100 -1.35 18.87 -5.51
CA ARG A 100 -0.09 18.32 -4.96
C ARG A 100 0.34 18.98 -3.65
N LYS A 101 0.28 20.31 -3.58
CA LYS A 101 0.67 21.08 -2.38
C LYS A 101 -0.26 20.73 -1.22
N THR A 102 -1.57 20.74 -1.47
CA THR A 102 -2.60 20.37 -0.50
C THR A 102 -2.45 18.92 -0.02
N PHE A 103 -2.21 17.97 -0.94
CA PHE A 103 -1.97 16.57 -0.62
C PHE A 103 -0.73 16.39 0.24
N THR A 104 0.37 17.02 -0.13
CA THR A 104 1.64 16.93 0.61
C THR A 104 1.48 17.47 2.03
N MET A 105 0.90 18.67 2.18
CA MET A 105 0.70 19.28 3.49
C MET A 105 -0.24 18.43 4.36
N LEU A 106 -1.38 18.00 3.83
CA LEU A 106 -2.33 17.18 4.59
C LEU A 106 -1.73 15.83 4.99
N LEU A 107 -1.03 15.15 4.07
CA LEU A 107 -0.35 13.88 4.33
C LEU A 107 0.72 14.02 5.41
N GLN A 108 1.52 15.09 5.37
CA GLN A 108 2.53 15.37 6.38
C GLN A 108 1.89 15.63 7.75
N THR A 109 0.82 16.42 7.80
CA THR A 109 0.07 16.68 9.04
C THR A 109 -0.47 15.39 9.65
N ILE A 110 -1.14 14.54 8.87
CA ILE A 110 -1.70 13.28 9.36
C ILE A 110 -0.59 12.30 9.76
N LYS A 111 0.51 12.24 8.99
CA LYS A 111 1.66 11.39 9.33
C LYS A 111 2.35 11.84 10.62
N PHE A 112 2.45 13.16 10.86
CA PHE A 112 2.97 13.70 12.10
C PHE A 112 2.03 13.37 13.28
N TRP A 113 0.73 13.60 13.10
CA TRP A 113 -0.30 13.26 14.09
C TRP A 113 -0.26 11.77 14.47
N THR A 114 -0.32 10.85 13.50
CA THR A 114 -0.27 9.40 13.77
C THR A 114 0.98 8.95 14.54
N LYS A 115 2.13 9.62 14.34
CA LYS A 115 3.35 9.34 15.10
C LYS A 115 3.26 9.82 16.54
N ASN A 116 2.74 11.04 16.78
CA ASN A 116 2.61 11.60 18.13
C ASN A 116 1.54 10.88 18.97
N HIS A 117 0.55 10.29 18.31
CA HIS A 117 -0.50 9.49 18.93
C HIS A 117 -0.15 7.99 18.97
N TYR A 118 1.10 7.61 18.66
CA TYR A 118 1.61 6.22 18.73
C TYR A 118 0.83 5.17 17.91
N ILE A 119 0.10 5.61 16.88
CA ILE A 119 -0.67 4.76 15.96
C ILE A 119 -0.04 4.69 14.57
N TYR A 120 1.28 4.83 14.50
CA TYR A 120 2.08 4.65 13.27
C TYR A 120 2.98 3.42 13.39
N GLY A 121 2.77 2.42 12.53
CA GLY A 121 3.64 1.25 12.44
C GLY A 121 2.88 -0.04 12.13
N SER A 122 2.93 -0.49 10.86
CA SER A 122 2.26 -1.73 10.44
C SER A 122 2.78 -3.00 11.13
N LYS A 123 4.04 -3.03 11.58
CA LYS A 123 4.59 -4.15 12.37
C LYS A 123 3.87 -4.33 13.71
N PHE A 124 3.29 -3.26 14.25
CA PHE A 124 2.57 -3.25 15.53
C PHE A 124 1.05 -3.31 15.35
N GLY A 125 0.56 -3.52 14.13
CA GLY A 125 -0.87 -3.56 13.83
C GLY A 125 -1.52 -2.18 13.68
N PHE A 126 -0.73 -1.13 13.46
CA PHE A 126 -1.23 0.23 13.23
C PHE A 126 -1.06 0.68 11.77
N LEU A 127 -1.44 1.93 11.47
CA LEU A 127 -1.37 2.49 10.12
C LEU A 127 0.08 2.62 9.64
N ASN A 128 0.30 2.44 8.33
CA ASN A 128 1.58 2.70 7.67
C ASN A 128 1.45 3.90 6.70
N GLY A 129 2.59 4.32 6.13
CA GLY A 129 2.60 5.42 5.18
C GLY A 129 1.69 5.23 3.97
N SER A 130 1.56 4.00 3.44
CA SER A 130 0.68 3.71 2.31
C SER A 130 -0.79 3.88 2.67
N ALA A 131 -1.23 3.31 3.80
CA ALA A 131 -2.60 3.43 4.28
C ALA A 131 -2.97 4.90 4.50
N ILE A 132 -2.11 5.67 5.18
CA ILE A 132 -2.34 7.10 5.42
C ILE A 132 -2.41 7.88 4.09
N ALA A 133 -1.54 7.59 3.13
CA ALA A 133 -1.55 8.24 1.82
C ALA A 133 -2.84 7.97 1.04
N ILE A 134 -3.34 6.73 1.06
CA ILE A 134 -4.61 6.35 0.41
C ILE A 134 -5.78 7.07 1.08
N LEU A 135 -5.87 7.00 2.42
CA LEU A 135 -6.94 7.67 3.17
C LEU A 135 -6.96 9.17 2.90
N THR A 136 -5.78 9.80 2.87
CA THR A 136 -5.60 11.23 2.58
C THR A 136 -6.02 11.57 1.15
N CYS A 137 -5.57 10.78 0.18
CA CYS A 137 -5.89 10.99 -1.23
C CYS A 137 -7.39 10.91 -1.46
N LYS A 138 -8.06 9.91 -0.88
CA LYS A 138 -9.52 9.78 -0.97
C LYS A 138 -10.24 11.03 -0.49
N ILE A 139 -9.87 11.59 0.66
CA ILE A 139 -10.49 12.81 1.19
C ILE A 139 -10.32 14.00 0.23
N ILE A 140 -9.16 14.12 -0.41
CA ILE A 140 -8.92 15.20 -1.38
C ILE A 140 -9.76 15.01 -2.65
N LEU A 141 -9.94 13.77 -3.10
CA LEU A 141 -10.76 13.46 -4.26
C LEU A 141 -12.25 13.65 -3.97
N ASP A 142 -12.71 13.28 -2.77
CA ASP A 142 -14.10 13.46 -2.35
C ASP A 142 -14.44 14.95 -2.10
N PHE A 143 -13.46 15.77 -1.70
CA PHE A 143 -13.63 17.21 -1.42
C PHE A 143 -12.62 18.08 -2.18
N PRO A 144 -12.69 18.15 -3.52
CA PRO A 144 -11.69 18.86 -4.32
C PRO A 144 -11.67 20.37 -4.04
N ALA A 145 -10.53 21.02 -4.30
CA ALA A 145 -10.32 22.48 -4.17
C ALA A 145 -10.59 23.09 -2.78
N ASN A 146 -10.55 22.29 -1.71
CA ASN A 146 -10.70 22.78 -0.33
C ASN A 146 -9.36 23.05 0.38
N SER A 147 -9.43 23.81 1.48
CA SER A 147 -8.26 24.13 2.31
C SER A 147 -7.81 22.93 3.16
N VAL A 148 -6.52 22.90 3.52
CA VAL A 148 -5.96 21.82 4.36
C VAL A 148 -6.69 21.66 5.70
N PRO A 149 -7.04 22.73 6.46
CA PRO A 149 -7.79 22.58 7.71
C PRO A 149 -9.18 21.95 7.51
N PHE A 150 -9.89 22.34 6.44
CA PHE A 150 -11.20 21.74 6.13
C PHE A 150 -11.07 20.25 5.81
N LEU A 151 -10.08 19.89 4.99
CA LEU A 151 -9.81 18.50 4.62
C LEU A 151 -9.39 17.66 5.81
N LEU A 152 -8.60 18.23 6.72
CA LEU A 152 -8.20 17.57 7.97
C LEU A 152 -9.43 17.27 8.84
N LYS A 153 -10.34 18.23 9.01
CA LYS A 153 -11.62 18.00 9.70
C LYS A 153 -12.45 16.91 9.04
N LYS A 154 -12.55 16.92 7.71
CA LYS A 154 -13.27 15.88 6.95
C LYS A 154 -12.64 14.50 7.08
N PHE A 155 -11.31 14.42 7.13
CA PHE A 155 -10.59 13.18 7.35
C PHE A 155 -11.04 12.51 8.65
N PHE A 156 -11.03 13.24 9.77
CA PHE A 156 -11.45 12.69 11.06
C PHE A 156 -12.94 12.40 11.10
N ASP A 157 -13.81 13.32 10.63
CA ASP A 157 -15.25 13.11 10.67
C ASP A 157 -15.70 11.88 9.86
N ILE A 158 -15.08 11.62 8.71
CA ILE A 158 -15.41 10.46 7.88
C ILE A 158 -14.86 9.18 8.49
N TYR A 159 -13.56 9.13 8.79
CA TYR A 159 -12.94 7.88 9.21
C TYR A 159 -13.24 7.48 10.66
N SER A 160 -13.67 8.41 11.53
CA SER A 160 -14.20 8.09 12.86
C SER A 160 -15.57 7.42 12.80
N LYS A 161 -16.35 7.66 11.74
CA LYS A 161 -17.70 7.11 11.53
C LYS A 161 -17.75 5.98 10.50
N TRP A 162 -16.61 5.66 9.89
CA TRP A 162 -16.55 4.68 8.82
C TRP A 162 -16.96 3.30 9.33
N GLU A 163 -17.78 2.61 8.55
CA GLU A 163 -18.36 1.29 8.89
C GLU A 163 -17.31 0.17 8.70
N TRP A 164 -16.20 0.24 9.43
CA TRP A 164 -15.16 -0.80 9.40
C TRP A 164 -15.76 -2.19 9.69
N PRO A 165 -15.38 -3.25 8.94
CA PRO A 165 -14.27 -3.36 8.00
C PRO A 165 -14.62 -3.07 6.53
N LYS A 166 -15.68 -2.29 6.24
CA LYS A 166 -16.00 -1.87 4.86
C LYS A 166 -14.74 -1.27 4.20
N PRO A 167 -14.32 -1.76 3.01
CA PRO A 167 -13.08 -1.30 2.40
C PRO A 167 -13.10 0.18 2.07
N VAL A 168 -12.02 0.88 2.42
CA VAL A 168 -11.72 2.18 1.82
C VAL A 168 -10.95 1.95 0.54
N GLU A 169 -11.54 2.35 -0.58
CA GLU A 169 -10.97 2.25 -1.92
C GLU A 169 -11.19 3.54 -2.71
N ILE A 170 -10.35 3.77 -3.73
CA ILE A 170 -10.50 4.88 -4.68
C ILE A 170 -10.82 4.24 -6.04
N VAL A 171 -12.11 4.01 -6.29
CA VAL A 171 -12.62 3.21 -7.41
C VAL A 171 -12.22 3.80 -8.77
N GLU A 172 -12.16 5.13 -8.86
CA GLU A 172 -11.78 5.88 -10.04
C GLU A 172 -10.32 5.59 -10.45
N LEU A 173 -9.48 5.26 -9.47
CA LEU A 173 -8.08 4.94 -9.69
C LEU A 173 -7.81 3.45 -9.88
N ALA A 174 -8.81 2.58 -9.73
CA ALA A 174 -8.61 1.15 -9.91
C ALA A 174 -8.39 0.81 -11.40
N ASN A 175 -7.43 -0.07 -11.70
CA ASN A 175 -7.28 -0.61 -13.06
C ASN A 175 -8.50 -1.47 -13.40
N LYS A 176 -9.24 -1.15 -14.47
CA LYS A 176 -10.43 -1.91 -14.92
C LYS A 176 -10.15 -2.91 -16.05
N LYS A 177 -8.90 -3.02 -16.51
CA LYS A 177 -8.44 -3.94 -17.55
C LYS A 177 -7.90 -5.24 -16.92
N TYR A 178 -7.59 -6.23 -17.76
CA TYR A 178 -6.94 -7.49 -17.36
C TYR A 178 -7.70 -8.30 -16.30
N ASN A 179 -9.04 -8.37 -16.43
CA ASN A 179 -9.93 -8.98 -15.44
C ASN A 179 -9.53 -10.41 -15.05
N GLU A 180 -9.12 -11.24 -16.01
CA GLU A 180 -8.66 -12.62 -15.72
C GLU A 180 -7.48 -12.65 -14.75
N ILE A 181 -6.50 -11.76 -14.95
CA ILE A 181 -5.33 -11.67 -14.07
C ILE A 181 -5.72 -11.07 -12.71
N ARG A 182 -6.59 -10.05 -12.72
CA ARG A 182 -7.11 -9.41 -11.51
C ARG A 182 -7.87 -10.38 -10.62
N LEU A 183 -8.71 -11.25 -11.19
CA LEU A 183 -9.43 -12.29 -10.44
C LEU A 183 -8.50 -13.20 -9.65
N VAL A 184 -7.27 -13.41 -10.13
CA VAL A 184 -6.27 -14.25 -9.46
C VAL A 184 -5.44 -13.46 -8.44
N LEU A 185 -5.04 -12.24 -8.79
CA LEU A 185 -4.03 -11.48 -8.04
C LEU A 185 -4.61 -10.42 -7.10
N ASP A 186 -5.74 -9.80 -7.44
CA ASP A 186 -6.34 -8.75 -6.60
C ASP A 186 -6.77 -9.33 -5.25
N TRP A 187 -6.85 -8.42 -4.29
CA TRP A 187 -7.38 -8.70 -2.98
C TRP A 187 -8.88 -9.00 -3.02
N PHE A 188 -9.27 -10.05 -2.30
CA PHE A 188 -10.66 -10.35 -2.00
C PHE A 188 -10.78 -10.64 -0.50
N GLY A 189 -11.82 -10.11 0.15
CA GLY A 189 -12.01 -10.27 1.60
C GLY A 189 -12.04 -11.73 2.04
N THR A 190 -12.71 -12.60 1.28
CA THR A 190 -12.77 -14.05 1.54
C THR A 190 -11.38 -14.70 1.49
N LYS A 191 -10.53 -14.30 0.54
CA LYS A 191 -9.16 -14.79 0.40
C LYS A 191 -8.28 -14.36 1.57
N GLU A 192 -8.37 -13.12 2.03
CA GLU A 192 -7.61 -12.66 3.21
C GLU A 192 -8.08 -13.36 4.49
N VAL A 193 -9.39 -13.47 4.72
CA VAL A 193 -9.94 -14.18 5.88
C VAL A 193 -9.48 -15.64 5.90
N TYR A 194 -9.52 -16.32 4.75
CA TYR A 194 -9.01 -17.69 4.61
C TYR A 194 -7.51 -17.79 4.94
N HIS A 195 -6.68 -16.88 4.43
CA HIS A 195 -5.25 -16.86 4.74
C HIS A 195 -4.98 -16.61 6.22
N ARG A 196 -5.76 -15.75 6.89
CA ARG A 196 -5.64 -15.53 8.34
C ARG A 196 -6.01 -16.79 9.13
N HIS A 197 -7.07 -17.49 8.73
CA HIS A 197 -7.50 -18.74 9.38
C HIS A 197 -6.41 -19.82 9.39
N LEU A 198 -5.87 -20.12 8.21
CA LEU A 198 -5.00 -21.28 8.05
C LEU A 198 -3.53 -21.02 8.37
N ASN A 199 -3.01 -19.85 7.99
CA ASN A 199 -1.56 -19.61 8.04
C ASN A 199 -1.11 -18.83 9.27
N GLN A 200 -1.98 -18.01 9.88
CA GLN A 200 -1.58 -17.13 10.97
C GLN A 200 -2.07 -17.59 12.34
N PHE A 201 -3.27 -18.18 12.41
CA PHE A 201 -3.90 -18.44 13.69
C PHE A 201 -4.22 -19.91 13.97
N HIS A 202 -4.00 -20.84 13.03
CA HIS A 202 -4.38 -22.26 13.16
C HIS A 202 -5.74 -22.43 13.87
N VAL A 203 -6.76 -21.71 13.37
CA VAL A 203 -8.03 -21.48 14.09
C VAL A 203 -8.75 -22.79 14.41
N ASP A 204 -8.51 -23.84 13.62
CA ASP A 204 -9.02 -25.20 13.84
C ASP A 204 -8.62 -25.79 15.21
N LEU A 205 -7.51 -25.32 15.79
CA LEU A 205 -7.05 -25.73 17.12
C LEU A 205 -7.68 -24.90 18.24
N TYR A 206 -8.13 -23.67 17.96
CA TYR A 206 -8.56 -22.70 18.97
C TYR A 206 -9.68 -21.79 18.45
N PRO A 207 -10.96 -22.14 18.70
CA PRO A 207 -12.11 -21.43 18.16
C PRO A 207 -12.17 -19.93 18.53
N TRP A 208 -11.63 -19.51 19.67
CA TRP A 208 -11.61 -18.10 20.05
C TRP A 208 -10.70 -17.24 19.15
N LEU A 209 -9.72 -17.85 18.46
CA LEU A 209 -8.87 -17.15 17.49
C LEU A 209 -9.64 -16.76 16.23
N LEU A 210 -10.83 -17.32 16.00
CA LEU A 210 -11.73 -16.90 14.94
C LEU A 210 -12.03 -15.40 15.00
N GLU A 211 -12.28 -14.87 16.21
CA GLU A 211 -12.52 -13.44 16.42
C GLU A 211 -11.31 -12.58 16.06
N HIS A 212 -10.09 -13.10 16.26
CA HIS A 212 -8.85 -12.41 15.90
C HIS A 212 -8.51 -12.49 14.41
N SER A 213 -9.06 -13.49 13.70
CA SER A 213 -8.90 -13.65 12.25
C SER A 213 -9.77 -12.67 11.43
N LYS A 214 -10.81 -12.08 12.04
CA LYS A 214 -11.73 -11.15 11.37
C LYS A 214 -11.00 -9.92 10.86
N LEU A 215 -11.39 -9.45 9.67
CA LEU A 215 -10.93 -8.17 9.13
C LEU A 215 -11.38 -7.04 10.06
N GLN A 216 -10.46 -6.14 10.38
CA GLN A 216 -10.73 -5.03 11.28
C GLN A 216 -10.77 -3.71 10.51
N TRP A 217 -9.68 -3.37 9.83
CA TRP A 217 -9.57 -2.20 8.97
C TRP A 217 -9.07 -2.64 7.59
N VAL A 218 -9.73 -2.18 6.54
CA VAL A 218 -9.39 -2.52 5.16
C VAL A 218 -9.18 -1.26 4.36
N VAL A 219 -7.92 -0.97 4.02
CA VAL A 219 -7.54 0.16 3.16
C VAL A 219 -6.85 -0.40 1.92
N LEU A 220 -7.54 -0.31 0.78
CA LEU A 220 -7.09 -0.91 -0.46
C LEU A 220 -6.21 0.06 -1.24
N ASN A 221 -5.02 -0.41 -1.64
CA ASN A 221 -4.20 0.37 -2.55
C ASN A 221 -4.81 0.37 -3.96
N PRO A 222 -4.75 1.48 -4.71
CA PRO A 222 -5.33 1.56 -6.05
C PRO A 222 -4.47 0.87 -7.13
N GLY A 223 -3.26 0.41 -6.77
CA GLY A 223 -2.35 -0.26 -7.68
C GLY A 223 -2.87 -1.63 -8.08
N PHE A 224 -2.63 -2.05 -9.32
CA PHE A 224 -2.78 -3.45 -9.71
C PHE A 224 -1.52 -4.21 -9.22
N PRO A 225 -1.61 -5.46 -8.74
CA PRO A 225 -2.80 -6.01 -8.10
C PRO A 225 -3.15 -5.29 -6.79
N THR A 226 -4.45 -5.12 -6.57
CA THR A 226 -4.99 -4.44 -5.39
C THR A 226 -4.63 -5.23 -4.13
N GLN A 227 -4.19 -4.56 -3.07
CA GLN A 227 -3.92 -5.19 -1.77
C GLN A 227 -4.45 -4.36 -0.60
N ASN A 228 -4.87 -5.05 0.45
CA ASN A 228 -5.11 -4.45 1.76
C ASN A 228 -3.79 -4.01 2.40
N THR A 229 -3.64 -2.71 2.65
CA THR A 229 -2.45 -2.11 3.27
C THR A 229 -2.48 -2.16 4.80
N THR A 230 -3.64 -2.43 5.39
CA THR A 230 -3.88 -2.51 6.84
C THR A 230 -4.09 -3.96 7.31
N PHE A 231 -3.52 -4.93 6.60
CA PHE A 231 -3.68 -6.36 6.89
C PHE A 231 -3.17 -6.79 8.29
N ASN A 232 -2.31 -6.02 8.95
CA ASN A 232 -1.85 -6.32 10.31
C ASN A 232 -2.74 -5.74 11.42
N VAL A 233 -3.75 -4.92 11.09
CA VAL A 233 -4.64 -4.36 12.10
C VAL A 233 -5.46 -5.48 12.73
N ASN A 234 -5.30 -5.63 14.05
CA ASN A 234 -6.03 -6.57 14.89
C ASN A 234 -7.09 -5.86 15.73
N LYS A 235 -7.91 -6.64 16.45
CA LYS A 235 -9.04 -6.13 17.25
C LYS A 235 -8.62 -5.03 18.22
N SER A 236 -7.54 -5.23 18.98
CA SER A 236 -7.08 -4.26 19.97
C SER A 236 -6.59 -2.96 19.32
N THR A 237 -5.77 -3.07 18.29
CA THR A 237 -5.26 -1.90 17.56
C THR A 237 -6.36 -1.15 16.81
N ALA A 238 -7.40 -1.85 16.35
CA ALA A 238 -8.56 -1.26 15.70
C ALA A 238 -9.38 -0.40 16.66
N GLU A 239 -9.55 -0.83 17.91
CA GLU A 239 -10.23 -0.03 18.93
C GLU A 239 -9.44 1.23 19.29
N ILE A 240 -8.11 1.11 19.44
CA ILE A 240 -7.23 2.28 19.65
C ILE A 240 -7.36 3.26 18.48
N LEU A 241 -7.28 2.77 17.23
CA LEU A 241 -7.46 3.62 16.05
C LEU A 241 -8.81 4.33 16.03
N LYS A 242 -9.91 3.65 16.40
CA LYS A 242 -11.24 4.29 16.47
C LYS A 242 -11.27 5.41 17.51
N LEU A 243 -10.71 5.19 18.69
CA LEU A 243 -10.65 6.20 19.76
C LEU A 243 -9.82 7.41 19.33
N GLU A 244 -8.64 7.20 18.75
CA GLU A 244 -7.76 8.28 18.28
C GLU A 244 -8.42 9.10 17.16
N PHE A 245 -9.11 8.45 16.22
CA PHE A 245 -9.83 9.16 15.16
C PHE A 245 -11.03 9.95 15.70
N LEU A 246 -11.71 9.43 16.73
CA LEU A 246 -12.78 10.15 17.41
C LEU A 246 -12.24 11.37 18.19
N GLU A 247 -11.10 11.22 18.88
CA GLU A 247 -10.43 12.33 19.56
C GLU A 247 -9.96 13.40 18.58
N GLY A 248 -9.31 13.00 17.48
CA GLY A 248 -8.88 13.91 16.42
C GLY A 248 -10.05 14.73 15.83
N LYS A 249 -11.25 14.12 15.75
CA LYS A 249 -12.48 14.82 15.37
C LYS A 249 -12.93 15.87 16.39
N LEU A 250 -12.72 15.63 17.69
CA LEU A 250 -13.14 16.56 18.74
C LEU A 250 -12.20 17.77 18.86
N ILE A 251 -10.92 17.58 18.55
CA ILE A 251 -9.88 18.61 18.68
C ILE A 251 -9.84 19.56 17.46
N ILE A 252 -10.27 19.11 16.27
CA ILE A 252 -10.11 19.82 14.98
C ILE A 252 -11.46 20.33 14.42
#